data_AF-A0A7K3Y8Q2-F1
#
_entry.id   AF-A0A7K3Y8Q2-F1
#
_cell.length_a   1.000
_cell.length_b   1.000
_cell.length_c   1.000
_cell.angle_alpha   90.00
_cell.angle_beta   90.00
_cell.angle_gamma   90.00
#
_symmetry.space_group_name_H-M   'P 1'
#
loop_
_entity.id
_entity.type
_entity.pdbx_description
1 polymer ?
#
loop_
_entity_poly.entity_id
_entity_poly.type
_entity_poly.pdbx_seq_one_letter_code
_entity_poly.pdbx_strand_id
1 'polypeptide(L)'
;MSLIVLGTASHVGKSVTVTALCRALHRRGIPVAPFKSQNMSLNSYVTADGSEIGMAQAVQAFAAGVEPVADMNPILLKPKGDRRSHVVMLGRPYKDVRIHDYYTETDLLFLEAIAAFERLQGRYGHVVVEGAGGAAEVNLYDRDIANIRLARHLGLPIVLVADIERGGIFA
;
A
#
# COMPACT_ATOMS: atom_id res chain seq x y z
N MET A 1 2.97 13.44 11.28
CA MET A 1 1.83 13.62 10.35
C MET A 1 1.97 12.65 9.20
N SER A 2 1.10 11.64 9.17
CA SER A 2 1.01 10.66 8.08
C SER A 2 -0.18 11.04 7.18
N LEU A 3 -0.17 10.59 5.92
CA LEU A 3 -1.27 10.81 4.98
C LEU A 3 -1.44 9.61 4.07
N ILE A 4 -2.60 9.52 3.41
CA ILE A 4 -2.86 8.50 2.39
C ILE A 4 -3.17 9.15 1.04
N VAL A 5 -2.56 8.60 -0.01
CA VAL A 5 -2.75 9.01 -1.41
C VAL A 5 -3.69 8.01 -2.07
N LEU A 6 -4.93 8.44 -2.30
CA LEU A 6 -5.93 7.69 -3.04
C LEU A 6 -6.02 8.18 -4.48
N GLY A 7 -6.66 7.39 -5.33
CA GLY A 7 -6.78 7.67 -6.76
C GLY A 7 -8.22 7.53 -7.21
N THR A 8 -8.66 8.33 -8.18
CA THR A 8 -9.99 8.15 -8.80
C THR A 8 -10.08 6.84 -9.58
N ALA A 9 -8.96 6.35 -10.09
CA ALA A 9 -8.85 5.06 -10.76
C ALA A 9 -7.46 4.41 -10.56
N SER A 10 -7.31 3.20 -11.08
CA SER A 10 -6.00 2.59 -11.30
C SER A 10 -5.18 3.43 -12.29
N HIS A 11 -3.86 3.47 -12.09
CA HIS A 11 -2.90 4.15 -12.97
C HIS A 11 -3.03 5.68 -13.11
N VAL A 12 -3.76 6.37 -12.23
CA VAL A 12 -3.82 7.86 -12.18
C VAL A 12 -2.55 8.52 -11.61
N GLY A 13 -1.47 7.77 -11.41
CA GLY A 13 -0.19 8.31 -10.91
C GLY A 13 0.05 8.22 -9.40
N LYS A 14 -0.83 7.57 -8.61
CA LYS A 14 -0.67 7.40 -7.14
C LYS A 14 0.76 7.03 -6.72
N SER A 15 1.32 5.96 -7.30
CA SER A 15 2.64 5.46 -6.90
C SER A 15 3.74 6.49 -7.16
N VAL A 16 3.66 7.24 -8.27
CA VAL A 16 4.59 8.34 -8.59
C VAL A 16 4.41 9.49 -7.60
N THR A 17 3.17 9.87 -7.28
CA THR A 17 2.88 10.89 -6.27
C THR A 17 3.46 10.52 -4.91
N VAL A 18 3.28 9.28 -4.45
CA VAL A 18 3.85 8.80 -3.18
C VAL A 18 5.38 8.84 -3.22
N THR A 19 6.00 8.38 -4.30
CA THR A 19 7.46 8.46 -4.49
C THR A 19 7.95 9.91 -4.42
N ALA A 20 7.27 10.83 -5.09
CA ALA A 20 7.63 12.25 -5.11
C ALA A 20 7.48 12.88 -3.71
N LEU A 21 6.41 12.58 -2.99
CA LEU A 21 6.20 13.04 -1.61
C LEU A 21 7.29 12.51 -0.68
N CYS A 22 7.61 11.21 -0.75
CA CYS A 22 8.69 10.60 0.02
C CYS A 22 10.02 11.33 -0.23
N ARG A 23 10.37 11.55 -1.51
CA ARG A 23 11.60 12.27 -1.87
C ARG A 23 11.60 13.71 -1.40
N ALA A 24 10.47 14.39 -1.52
CA ALA A 24 10.31 15.78 -1.14
C ALA A 24 10.43 15.99 0.38
N LEU A 25 9.92 15.05 1.19
CA LEU A 25 10.05 15.06 2.64
C LEU A 25 11.49 14.74 3.08
N HIS A 26 12.08 13.69 2.50
CA HIS A 26 13.48 13.32 2.77
C HIS A 26 14.45 14.47 2.48
N ARG A 27 14.31 15.16 1.34
CA ARG A 27 15.15 16.33 0.99
C ARG A 27 15.01 17.52 1.94
N ARG A 28 13.95 17.56 2.74
CA ARG A 28 13.71 18.58 3.77
C ARG A 28 14.15 18.12 5.16
N GLY A 29 14.81 16.96 5.26
CA GLY A 29 15.21 16.39 6.55
C GLY A 29 14.04 15.86 7.38
N ILE A 30 12.87 15.63 6.77
CA ILE A 30 11.71 15.07 7.46
C ILE A 30 11.77 13.54 7.30
N PRO A 31 11.95 12.77 8.39
CA PRO A 31 11.95 11.32 8.33
C PRO A 31 10.58 10.80 7.86
N VAL A 32 10.57 9.84 6.95
CA VAL A 32 9.35 9.29 6.37
C VAL A 32 9.59 7.86 5.89
N ALA A 33 8.56 7.02 5.97
CA ALA A 33 8.53 5.73 5.28
C ALA A 33 7.32 5.64 4.34
N PRO A 34 7.45 4.95 3.19
CA PRO A 34 6.29 4.60 2.39
C PRO A 34 5.54 3.41 2.99
N PHE A 35 4.26 3.28 2.64
CA PHE A 35 3.46 2.16 3.06
C PHE A 35 2.36 1.85 2.05
N LYS A 36 2.11 0.56 1.82
CA LYS A 36 0.94 0.07 1.09
C LYS A 36 0.47 -1.22 1.74
N SER A 37 -0.63 -1.14 2.49
CA SER A 37 -1.16 -2.28 3.26
C SER A 37 -1.32 -3.54 2.40
N GLN A 38 -1.89 -3.37 1.21
CA GLN A 38 -2.09 -4.44 0.24
C GLN A 38 -1.63 -4.00 -1.15
N ASN A 39 -0.77 -4.80 -1.75
CA ASN A 39 -0.39 -4.68 -3.15
C ASN A 39 -0.74 -5.98 -3.89
N MET A 40 -1.00 -5.88 -5.19
CA MET A 40 -1.16 -7.01 -6.09
C MET A 40 -0.20 -6.84 -7.26
N SER A 41 0.87 -7.64 -7.29
CA SER A 41 1.94 -7.51 -8.27
C SER A 41 2.72 -8.82 -8.39
N LEU A 42 3.14 -9.17 -9.61
CA LEU A 42 4.16 -10.20 -9.84
C LEU A 42 5.58 -9.64 -9.73
N ASN A 43 5.72 -8.32 -9.88
CA ASN A 43 6.99 -7.61 -9.76
C ASN A 43 7.23 -7.25 -8.30
N SER A 44 8.21 -7.91 -7.70
CA SER A 44 8.60 -7.73 -6.32
C SER A 44 10.10 -7.43 -6.20
N TYR A 45 10.46 -6.94 -5.02
CA TYR A 45 11.82 -6.68 -4.60
C TYR A 45 12.14 -7.55 -3.38
N VAL A 46 13.34 -8.11 -3.35
CA VAL A 46 13.86 -8.88 -2.21
C VAL A 46 14.68 -7.94 -1.33
N THR A 47 14.22 -7.72 -0.11
CA THR A 47 14.88 -6.88 0.89
C THR A 47 16.15 -7.56 1.42
N ALA A 48 16.97 -6.82 2.17
CA ALA A 48 18.25 -7.31 2.69
C ALA A 48 18.13 -8.57 3.57
N ASP A 49 17.00 -8.74 4.28
CA ASP A 49 16.68 -9.91 5.11
C ASP A 49 15.97 -11.05 4.34
N GLY A 50 15.89 -10.92 3.00
CA GLY A 50 15.25 -11.90 2.12
C GLY A 50 13.73 -11.85 2.13
N SER A 51 13.13 -10.79 2.67
CA SER A 51 11.68 -10.57 2.65
C SER A 51 11.23 -10.02 1.28
N GLU A 52 10.03 -10.37 0.85
CA GLU A 52 9.50 -9.97 -0.47
C GLU A 52 8.46 -8.84 -0.35
N ILE A 53 8.67 -7.73 -1.05
CA ILE A 53 7.71 -6.61 -1.12
C ILE A 53 7.44 -6.19 -2.57
N GLY A 54 6.36 -5.46 -2.82
CA GLY A 54 6.09 -4.89 -4.15
C GLY A 54 7.20 -3.93 -4.61
N MET A 55 7.60 -4.01 -5.89
CA MET A 55 8.65 -3.16 -6.47
C MET A 55 8.39 -1.65 -6.27
N ALA A 56 7.13 -1.22 -6.37
CA ALA A 56 6.75 0.17 -6.14
C ALA A 56 7.12 0.65 -4.73
N GLN A 57 6.91 -0.17 -3.70
CA GLN A 57 7.25 0.16 -2.32
C GLN A 57 8.76 0.22 -2.10
N ALA A 58 9.54 -0.65 -2.77
CA ALA A 58 11.00 -0.55 -2.76
C ALA A 58 11.49 0.77 -3.38
N VAL A 59 10.98 1.15 -4.55
CA VAL A 59 11.31 2.44 -5.19
C VAL A 59 10.95 3.63 -4.29
N GLN A 60 9.79 3.57 -3.64
CA GLN A 60 9.38 4.61 -2.69
C GLN A 60 10.29 4.67 -1.45
N ALA A 61 10.80 3.53 -0.97
CA ALA A 61 11.72 3.46 0.16
C ALA A 61 13.05 4.14 -0.18
N PHE A 62 13.60 3.85 -1.35
CA PHE A 62 14.79 4.53 -1.87
C PHE A 62 14.55 6.04 -2.04
N ALA A 63 13.36 6.46 -2.48
CA ALA A 63 13.01 7.87 -2.57
C ALA A 63 12.97 8.55 -1.19
N ALA A 64 12.47 7.85 -0.17
CA ALA A 64 12.49 8.26 1.23
C ALA A 64 13.88 8.18 1.88
N GLY A 65 14.88 7.60 1.20
CA GLY A 65 16.24 7.43 1.72
C GLY A 65 16.32 6.40 2.86
N VAL A 66 15.48 5.38 2.84
CA VAL A 66 15.42 4.31 3.84
C VAL A 66 15.50 2.94 3.16
N GLU A 67 16.00 1.95 3.91
CA GLU A 67 16.07 0.57 3.40
C GLU A 67 14.67 -0.03 3.25
N PRO A 68 14.38 -0.72 2.13
CA PRO A 68 13.11 -1.41 1.95
C PRO A 68 12.95 -2.54 2.97
N VAL A 69 11.79 -2.59 3.64
CA VAL A 69 11.45 -3.62 4.64
C VAL A 69 10.03 -4.15 4.44
N ALA A 70 9.77 -5.36 4.93
CA ALA A 70 8.47 -6.03 4.82
C ALA A 70 7.28 -5.18 5.28
N ASP A 71 7.44 -4.40 6.36
CA ASP A 71 6.37 -3.55 6.89
C ASP A 71 5.88 -2.49 5.89
N MET A 72 6.66 -2.13 4.86
CA MET A 72 6.24 -1.18 3.84
C MET A 72 5.21 -1.77 2.87
N ASN A 73 5.15 -3.10 2.74
CA ASN A 73 4.09 -3.79 2.01
C ASN A 73 3.61 -5.06 2.74
N PRO A 74 2.66 -4.90 3.68
CA PRO A 74 1.98 -5.91 4.48
C PRO A 74 1.81 -7.27 3.87
N ILE A 75 0.95 -7.14 2.87
CA ILE A 75 0.21 -8.16 2.19
C ILE A 75 0.50 -7.93 0.71
N LEU A 76 1.26 -8.85 0.13
CA LEU A 76 1.53 -8.87 -1.30
C LEU A 76 0.79 -10.06 -1.91
N LEU A 77 -0.13 -9.75 -2.81
CA LEU A 77 -0.87 -10.74 -3.58
C LEU A 77 -0.15 -10.97 -4.92
N LYS A 78 0.20 -12.23 -5.19
CA LYS A 78 0.80 -12.66 -6.46
C LYS A 78 -0.21 -13.52 -7.21
N PRO A 79 -0.88 -12.99 -8.26
CA PRO A 79 -1.88 -13.72 -9.02
C PRO A 79 -1.29 -14.99 -9.64
N LYS A 80 -1.99 -16.12 -9.53
CA LYS A 80 -1.59 -17.42 -10.13
C LYS A 80 -2.48 -17.84 -11.31
N GLY A 81 -3.44 -17.01 -11.70
CA GLY A 81 -4.52 -17.40 -12.62
C GLY A 81 -5.62 -18.19 -11.91
N ASP A 82 -6.68 -18.53 -12.64
CA ASP A 82 -7.78 -19.38 -12.13
C ASP A 82 -8.39 -18.87 -10.81
N ARG A 83 -8.56 -17.54 -10.71
CA ARG A 83 -9.09 -16.83 -9.51
C ARG A 83 -8.35 -17.17 -8.22
N ARG A 84 -7.05 -17.49 -8.31
CA ARG A 84 -6.16 -17.74 -7.17
C ARG A 84 -5.05 -16.70 -7.08
N SER A 85 -4.67 -16.40 -5.84
CA SER A 85 -3.48 -15.60 -5.51
C SER A 85 -2.65 -16.32 -4.46
N HIS A 86 -1.34 -16.23 -4.61
CA HIS A 86 -0.43 -16.50 -3.51
C HIS A 86 -0.34 -15.26 -2.63
N VAL A 87 -0.57 -15.42 -1.34
CA VAL A 87 -0.42 -14.37 -0.33
C VAL A 87 0.98 -14.47 0.24
N VAL A 88 1.71 -13.36 0.16
CA VAL A 88 2.93 -13.11 0.90
C VAL A 88 2.57 -12.18 2.04
N MET A 89 2.84 -12.59 3.28
CA MET A 89 2.57 -11.83 4.50
C MET A 89 3.89 -11.48 5.17
N LEU A 90 4.10 -10.20 5.46
CA LEU A 90 5.34 -9.69 6.03
C LEU A 90 6.59 -10.22 5.28
N GLY A 91 6.47 -10.25 3.96
CA GLY A 91 7.52 -10.68 3.05
C GLY A 91 7.86 -12.17 3.05
N ARG A 92 7.06 -13.02 3.69
CA ARG A 92 7.20 -14.48 3.65
C ARG A 92 5.98 -15.14 2.99
N PRO A 93 6.16 -16.27 2.29
CA PRO A 93 5.04 -17.06 1.78
C PRO A 93 4.07 -17.40 2.91
N TYR A 94 2.79 -17.07 2.73
CA TYR A 94 1.75 -17.40 3.70
C TYR A 94 0.91 -18.58 3.21
N LYS A 95 0.19 -18.41 2.09
CA LYS A 95 -0.60 -19.49 1.47
C LYS A 95 -1.16 -19.09 0.10
N ASP A 96 -1.69 -20.08 -0.61
CA ASP A 96 -2.54 -19.85 -1.77
C ASP A 96 -4.01 -19.76 -1.34
N VAL A 97 -4.72 -18.79 -1.91
CA VAL A 97 -6.15 -18.60 -1.65
C VAL A 97 -6.91 -18.41 -2.96
N ARG A 98 -8.14 -18.93 -3.01
CA ARG A 98 -9.10 -18.48 -4.01
C ARG A 98 -9.61 -17.11 -3.60
N ILE A 99 -10.02 -16.31 -4.58
CA ILE A 99 -10.50 -14.94 -4.32
C ILE A 99 -11.67 -14.89 -3.33
N HIS A 100 -12.53 -15.91 -3.32
CA HIS A 100 -13.63 -15.98 -2.35
C HIS A 100 -13.12 -16.15 -0.91
N ASP A 101 -12.18 -17.08 -0.71
CA ASP A 101 -11.61 -17.40 0.60
C ASP A 101 -10.65 -16.30 1.08
N TYR A 102 -10.09 -15.50 0.17
CA TYR A 102 -9.32 -14.32 0.52
C TYR A 102 -10.17 -13.33 1.34
N TYR A 103 -11.43 -13.16 0.97
CA TYR A 103 -12.33 -12.23 1.64
C TYR A 103 -12.74 -12.65 3.05
N THR A 104 -12.58 -13.93 3.41
CA THR A 104 -12.87 -14.38 4.78
C THR A 104 -11.76 -14.05 5.76
N GLU A 105 -10.56 -13.70 5.26
CA GLU A 105 -9.39 -13.37 6.10
C GLU A 105 -9.05 -11.90 6.13
N THR A 106 -9.87 -11.08 5.48
CA THR A 106 -9.62 -9.66 5.33
C THR A 106 -9.39 -8.96 6.68
N ASP A 107 -10.10 -9.36 7.74
CA ASP A 107 -9.91 -8.77 9.06
C ASP A 107 -8.56 -9.12 9.70
N LEU A 108 -8.10 -10.36 9.54
CA LEU A 108 -6.77 -10.77 10.01
C LEU A 108 -5.67 -10.02 9.24
N LEU A 109 -5.80 -9.97 7.90
CA LEU A 109 -4.86 -9.25 7.04
C LEU A 109 -4.86 -7.74 7.32
N PHE A 110 -6.02 -7.20 7.67
CA PHE A 110 -6.15 -5.80 8.06
C PHE A 110 -5.38 -5.52 9.36
N LEU A 111 -5.57 -6.34 10.39
CA LEU A 111 -4.86 -6.18 11.67
C LEU A 111 -3.33 -6.25 11.49
N GLU A 112 -2.84 -7.17 10.65
CA GLU A 112 -1.41 -7.24 10.32
C GLU A 112 -0.93 -5.97 9.61
N ALA A 113 -1.72 -5.43 8.68
CA ALA A 113 -1.39 -4.18 8.01
C ALA A 113 -1.37 -2.98 8.98
N ILE A 114 -2.30 -2.91 9.93
CA ILE A 114 -2.31 -1.88 10.98
C ILE A 114 -1.06 -1.99 11.84
N ALA A 115 -0.74 -3.18 12.33
CA ALA A 115 0.44 -3.41 13.17
C ALA A 115 1.74 -3.02 12.45
N ALA A 116 1.84 -3.31 11.15
CA ALA A 116 3.00 -2.92 10.35
C ALA A 116 3.08 -1.40 10.11
N PHE A 117 1.94 -0.74 9.87
CA PHE A 117 1.88 0.72 9.81
C PHE A 117 2.36 1.35 11.13
N GLU A 118 1.88 0.86 12.27
CA GLU A 118 2.25 1.37 13.60
C GLU A 118 3.74 1.20 13.88
N ARG A 119 4.33 0.05 13.49
CA ARG A 119 5.79 -0.17 13.56
C ARG A 119 6.57 0.80 12.68
N LEU A 120 6.10 1.12 11.47
CA LEU A 120 6.75 2.14 10.63
C LEU A 120 6.60 3.53 11.23
N GLN A 121 5.40 3.87 11.71
CA GLN A 121 5.13 5.17 12.32
C GLN A 121 5.98 5.38 13.59
N GLY A 122 6.13 4.36 14.44
CA GLY A 122 7.00 4.41 15.60
C GLY A 122 8.48 4.60 15.26
N ARG A 123 8.94 4.03 14.13
CA ARG A 123 10.35 4.12 13.69
C ARG A 123 10.68 5.40 12.95
N TYR A 124 9.77 5.91 12.12
CA TYR A 124 10.03 7.02 11.19
C TYR A 124 9.21 8.28 11.48
N GLY A 125 8.24 8.22 12.40
CA GLY A 125 7.35 9.34 12.78
C GLY A 125 6.29 9.72 11.73
N HIS A 126 6.62 9.60 10.44
CA HIS A 126 5.72 9.92 9.33
C HIS A 126 5.65 8.75 8.34
N VAL A 127 4.45 8.52 7.82
CA VAL A 127 4.19 7.49 6.81
C VAL A 127 3.38 8.09 5.67
N VAL A 128 3.82 7.86 4.44
CA VAL A 128 3.05 8.20 3.23
C VAL A 128 2.47 6.92 2.67
N VAL A 129 1.14 6.79 2.76
CA VAL A 129 0.41 5.60 2.37
C VAL A 129 -0.04 5.69 0.92
N GLU A 130 0.17 4.64 0.13
CA GLU A 130 -0.39 4.47 -1.20
C GLU A 130 -1.66 3.63 -1.15
N GLY A 131 -2.78 4.17 -1.66
CA GLY A 131 -4.00 3.39 -1.87
C GLY A 131 -3.88 2.38 -3.03
N ALA A 132 -4.86 1.49 -3.13
CA ALA A 132 -4.98 0.51 -4.22
C ALA A 132 -6.19 0.82 -5.08
N GLY A 133 -6.09 0.60 -6.39
CA GLY A 133 -7.24 0.75 -7.29
C GLY A 133 -7.87 2.15 -7.25
N GLY A 134 -9.20 2.21 -7.39
CA GLY A 134 -9.98 3.43 -7.20
C GLY A 134 -10.37 3.63 -5.72
N ALA A 135 -10.46 4.88 -5.27
CA ALA A 135 -10.83 5.23 -3.91
C ALA A 135 -12.24 4.76 -3.51
N ALA A 136 -13.12 4.55 -4.50
CA ALA A 136 -14.53 4.22 -4.33
C ALA A 136 -14.89 2.90 -5.02
N GLU A 137 -14.16 1.83 -4.73
CA GLU A 137 -14.59 0.46 -5.08
C GLU A 137 -15.69 0.01 -4.10
N VAL A 138 -16.89 0.58 -4.27
CA VAL A 138 -18.07 0.37 -3.40
C VAL A 138 -18.41 -1.11 -3.19
N ASN A 139 -18.13 -1.96 -4.18
CA ASN A 139 -18.30 -3.41 -4.09
C ASN A 139 -17.33 -4.10 -3.10
N LEU A 140 -16.25 -3.44 -2.71
CA LEU A 140 -15.24 -3.96 -1.78
C LEU A 140 -15.20 -3.18 -0.47
N TYR A 141 -16.07 -2.20 -0.26
CA TYR A 141 -15.94 -1.21 0.82
C TYR A 141 -15.70 -1.82 2.21
N ASP A 142 -16.48 -2.82 2.58
CA ASP A 142 -16.36 -3.51 3.88
C ASP A 142 -15.09 -4.36 3.99
N ARG A 143 -14.49 -4.70 2.85
CA ARG A 143 -13.35 -5.62 2.72
C ARG A 143 -12.09 -4.93 2.17
N ASP A 144 -12.14 -3.63 2.01
CA ASP A 144 -11.03 -2.85 1.46
C ASP A 144 -10.04 -2.58 2.58
N ILE A 145 -8.86 -3.20 2.53
CA ILE A 145 -7.80 -2.96 3.53
C ILE A 145 -6.78 -1.92 3.06
N ALA A 146 -6.99 -1.28 1.90
CA ALA A 146 -6.02 -0.42 1.24
C ALA A 146 -6.45 1.03 1.06
N ASN A 147 -7.75 1.35 1.09
CA ASN A 147 -8.22 2.73 0.91
C ASN A 147 -8.99 3.28 2.11
N ILE A 148 -10.30 3.50 1.99
CA ILE A 148 -11.07 4.36 2.92
C ILE A 148 -11.17 3.73 4.31
N ARG A 149 -11.37 2.41 4.41
CA ARG A 149 -11.41 1.70 5.70
C ARG A 149 -10.09 1.87 6.45
N LEU A 150 -8.96 1.70 5.76
CA LEU A 150 -7.62 1.92 6.31
C LEU A 150 -7.44 3.38 6.77
N ALA A 151 -7.78 4.33 5.90
CA ALA A 151 -7.68 5.76 6.18
C ALA A 151 -8.47 6.16 7.43
N ARG A 152 -9.71 5.65 7.55
CA ARG A 152 -10.58 5.90 8.72
C ARG A 152 -10.02 5.28 9.99
N HIS A 153 -9.58 4.03 9.93
CA HIS A 153 -9.05 3.34 11.09
C HIS A 153 -7.79 4.03 11.63
N LEU A 154 -6.91 4.49 10.74
CA LEU A 154 -5.65 5.16 11.10
C LEU A 154 -5.78 6.69 11.26
N GLY A 155 -6.97 7.26 11.08
CA GLY A 155 -7.20 8.70 11.15
C GLY A 155 -6.39 9.52 10.14
N LEU A 156 -6.13 8.97 8.95
CA LEU A 156 -5.25 9.59 7.96
C LEU A 156 -5.98 10.64 7.10
N PRO A 157 -5.42 11.84 6.92
CA PRO A 157 -5.88 12.76 5.90
C PRO A 157 -5.68 12.15 4.50
N ILE A 158 -6.68 12.33 3.65
CA ILE A 158 -6.70 11.78 2.29
C ILE A 158 -6.28 12.86 1.30
N VAL A 159 -5.30 12.53 0.45
CA VAL A 159 -4.99 13.25 -0.79
C VAL A 159 -5.55 12.43 -1.94
N LEU A 160 -6.47 13.00 -2.72
CA LEU A 160 -7.05 12.35 -3.89
C LEU A 160 -6.30 12.78 -5.16
N VAL A 161 -5.76 11.80 -5.88
CA VAL A 161 -5.11 12.00 -7.19
C VAL A 161 -6.08 11.60 -8.29
N ALA A 162 -6.19 12.42 -9.31
CA ALA A 162 -7.09 12.19 -10.42
C ALA A 162 -6.39 12.49 -11.75
N ASP A 163 -6.87 11.87 -12.81
CA ASP A 163 -6.36 12.01 -14.17
C ASP A 163 -7.48 12.60 -15.04
N ILE A 164 -7.25 13.80 -15.59
CA ILE A 164 -8.26 14.49 -16.38
C ILE A 164 -8.64 13.73 -17.65
N GLU A 165 -7.68 13.02 -18.27
CA GLU A 165 -7.93 12.28 -19.50
C GLU A 165 -8.75 11.02 -19.25
N ARG A 166 -8.64 10.44 -18.06
CA ARG A 166 -9.38 9.24 -17.64
C ARG A 166 -10.66 9.55 -16.86
N GLY A 167 -10.94 10.83 -16.62
CA GLY A 167 -12.09 11.31 -15.87
C GLY A 167 -11.91 11.31 -14.34
N GLY A 168 -12.91 11.87 -13.64
CA GLY A 168 -12.93 11.95 -12.17
C GLY A 168 -12.44 13.27 -11.56
N ILE A 169 -12.23 14.33 -12.37
CA ILE A 169 -11.93 15.69 -11.90
C ILE A 169 -13.12 16.63 -12.07
N PHE A 170 -13.82 16.55 -13.21
CA PHE A 170 -15.04 17.29 -13.45
C PHE A 170 -16.20 16.29 -13.50
N ALA A 171 -17.16 16.49 -12.58
CA ALA A 171 -18.50 15.92 -12.64
C ALA A 171 -19.41 16.89 -13.39
#